data_AF-A0A7X9BZU9-F1
#
_entry.id   AF-A0A7X9BZU9-F1
#
_cell.length_a   1.000
_cell.length_b   1.000
_cell.length_c   1.000
_cell.angle_alpha   90.00
_cell.angle_beta   90.00
_cell.angle_gamma   90.00
#
_symmetry.space_group_name_H-M   'P 1'
#
loop_
_entity.id
_entity.type
_entity.pdbx_description
1 polymer ?
#
loop_
_entity_poly.entity_id
_entity_poly.type
_entity_poly.pdbx_seq_one_letter_code
_entity_poly.pdbx_strand_id
1 'polypeptide(L)'
;MLFKNGNYMEVNTIRCLNQLHQDVECQHCVKNCPGEALVLMNHEIYLIQDNCLGCGLCFSDCPTQVFTSKQWDETTIVADVKEQGAKETQIFCGNHSTPYLAKGEKHKGAIQIPTCLSSISKGAWYEIGLLTEAELRLDECENCPIKSSLERMNLAVETAMEWINASGYTSEFSYIETAEKAKRRKRLQATTSGLRVTSRRDLFLSLMGRDNESDG
;
A
#
# COMPACT_ATOMS: atom_id res chain seq x y z
N MET A 1 -7.33 6.18 7.37
CA MET A 1 -6.10 6.00 6.55
C MET A 1 -4.91 6.30 7.42
N LEU A 2 -3.91 5.40 7.40
CA LEU A 2 -2.71 5.49 8.23
C LEU A 2 -1.93 6.77 7.92
N PHE A 3 -1.69 7.06 6.64
CA PHE A 3 -0.80 8.14 6.19
C PHE A 3 -1.51 9.47 5.86
N LYS A 4 -2.68 9.75 6.45
CA LYS A 4 -3.39 11.01 6.19
C LYS A 4 -2.47 12.19 6.52
N ASN A 5 -2.27 13.13 5.59
CA ASN A 5 -1.40 14.30 5.74
C ASN A 5 0.06 13.97 6.13
N GLY A 6 0.56 12.80 5.71
CA GLY A 6 1.93 12.37 6.01
C GLY A 6 2.15 11.94 7.46
N ASN A 7 1.07 11.77 8.23
CA ASN A 7 1.17 11.23 9.59
C ASN A 7 1.83 9.85 9.58
N TYR A 8 2.71 9.59 10.56
CA TYR A 8 3.50 8.35 10.70
C TYR A 8 4.54 8.08 9.61
N MET A 9 4.83 9.05 8.75
CA MET A 9 6.02 9.05 7.90
C MET A 9 7.22 9.57 8.68
N GLU A 10 8.33 8.83 8.63
CA GLU A 10 9.62 9.22 9.18
C GLU A 10 10.57 9.59 8.03
N VAL A 11 11.32 10.67 8.20
CA VAL A 11 12.26 11.19 7.20
C VAL A 11 13.67 11.10 7.76
N ASN A 12 14.47 10.16 7.26
CA ASN A 12 15.87 10.02 7.63
C ASN A 12 16.76 10.79 6.64
N THR A 13 16.99 12.07 6.96
CA THR A 13 17.71 12.97 6.06
C THR A 13 19.17 12.59 5.86
N ILE A 14 19.79 11.86 6.79
CA ILE A 14 21.17 11.36 6.67
C ILE A 14 21.30 10.38 5.49
N ARG A 15 20.21 9.75 5.04
CA ARG A 15 20.20 8.90 3.84
C ARG A 15 19.97 9.70 2.55
N CYS A 16 19.67 10.99 2.63
CA CYS A 16 19.37 11.83 1.47
C CYS A 16 20.64 12.10 0.68
N LEU A 17 20.62 11.80 -0.61
CA LEU A 17 21.78 11.99 -1.49
C LEU A 17 22.24 13.46 -1.52
N ASN A 18 21.30 14.41 -1.45
CA ASN A 18 21.59 15.84 -1.41
C ASN A 18 22.31 16.27 -0.12
N GLN A 19 22.07 15.58 1.01
CA GLN A 19 22.79 15.85 2.26
C GLN A 19 24.15 15.16 2.30
N LEU A 20 24.29 14.01 1.65
CA LEU A 20 25.52 13.23 1.63
C LEU A 20 26.57 13.79 0.66
N HIS A 21 26.14 14.38 -0.46
CA HIS A 21 27.02 14.86 -1.52
C HIS A 21 26.61 16.25 -2.00
N GLN A 22 27.54 17.21 -1.93
CA GLN A 22 27.33 18.60 -2.30
C GLN A 22 27.12 18.82 -3.80
N ASP A 23 27.63 17.91 -4.64
CA ASP A 23 27.56 18.01 -6.10
C ASP A 23 26.35 17.25 -6.70
N VAL A 24 25.37 16.88 -5.88
CA VAL A 24 24.20 16.11 -6.32
C VAL A 24 22.90 16.88 -6.08
N GLU A 25 22.06 16.90 -7.12
CA GLU A 25 20.72 17.47 -7.11
C GLU A 25 19.64 16.41 -7.40
N CYS A 26 19.49 15.46 -6.48
CA CYS A 26 18.43 14.45 -6.54
C CYS A 26 17.06 15.08 -6.26
N GLN A 27 16.12 14.96 -7.21
CA GLN A 27 14.77 15.53 -7.10
C GLN A 27 13.65 14.49 -7.25
N HIS A 28 13.96 13.19 -7.18
CA HIS A 28 12.98 12.12 -7.45
C HIS A 28 11.70 12.24 -6.60
N CYS A 29 11.84 12.36 -5.28
CA CYS A 29 10.69 12.43 -4.38
C CYS A 29 9.87 13.72 -4.53
N VAL A 30 10.53 14.84 -4.85
CA VAL A 30 9.87 16.13 -5.09
C VAL A 30 9.09 16.11 -6.39
N LYS A 31 9.73 15.69 -7.50
CA LYS A 31 9.12 15.65 -8.84
C LYS A 31 7.95 14.68 -8.93
N ASN A 32 7.99 13.58 -8.20
CA ASN A 32 6.96 12.53 -8.25
C ASN A 32 5.88 12.69 -7.18
N CYS A 33 5.89 13.76 -6.38
CA CYS A 33 4.85 13.98 -5.37
C CYS A 33 3.60 14.63 -6.00
N PRO A 34 2.47 13.90 -6.17
CA PRO A 34 1.26 14.45 -6.81
C PRO A 34 0.59 15.56 -5.99
N GLY A 35 0.90 15.64 -4.69
CA GLY A 35 0.41 16.71 -3.82
C GLY A 35 1.37 17.88 -3.70
N GLU A 36 2.56 17.83 -4.31
CA GLU A 36 3.60 18.87 -4.13
C GLU A 36 3.92 19.12 -2.64
N ALA A 37 3.91 18.04 -1.85
CA ALA A 37 4.11 18.08 -0.41
C ALA A 37 5.58 18.08 0.00
N LEU A 38 6.49 17.72 -0.91
CA LEU A 38 7.92 17.63 -0.64
C LEU A 38 8.64 18.77 -1.35
N VAL A 39 9.47 19.51 -0.62
CA VAL A 39 10.25 20.64 -1.13
C VAL A 39 11.73 20.42 -0.84
N LEU A 40 12.58 20.64 -1.83
CA LEU A 40 14.04 20.64 -1.68
C LEU A 40 14.52 22.10 -1.56
N MET A 41 15.10 22.46 -0.42
CA MET A 41 15.69 23.78 -0.19
C MET A 41 17.01 23.61 0.55
N ASN A 42 18.07 24.26 0.08
CA ASN A 42 19.42 24.19 0.68
C ASN A 42 19.90 22.75 0.93
N HIS A 43 19.67 21.84 -0.02
CA HIS A 43 20.00 20.41 0.07
C HIS A 43 19.20 19.61 1.13
N GLU A 44 18.21 20.22 1.77
CA GLU A 44 17.33 19.58 2.74
C GLU A 44 15.92 19.38 2.19
N ILE A 45 15.31 18.25 2.56
CA ILE A 45 13.93 17.92 2.17
C ILE A 45 12.99 18.34 3.30
N TYR A 46 11.96 19.11 2.94
CA TYR A 46 10.90 19.55 3.84
C TYR A 46 9.55 18.96 3.41
N LEU A 47 8.71 18.64 4.39
CA LEU A 47 7.34 18.16 4.17
C LEU A 47 6.33 19.26 4.53
N ILE A 48 5.53 19.67 3.55
CA ILE A 48 4.33 20.49 3.73
C ILE A 48 3.16 19.53 4.00
N GLN A 49 2.82 19.33 5.27
CA GLN A 49 1.84 18.31 5.69
C GLN A 49 0.46 18.47 5.04
N ASP A 50 -0.02 19.71 4.89
CA ASP A 50 -1.35 20.00 4.33
C ASP A 50 -1.48 19.59 2.86
N ASN A 51 -0.35 19.56 2.15
CA ASN A 51 -0.27 19.14 0.75
C ASN A 51 -0.13 17.60 0.61
N CYS A 52 0.16 16.88 1.70
CA CYS A 52 0.44 15.46 1.64
C CYS A 52 -0.85 14.64 1.48
N LEU A 53 -1.02 14.04 0.30
CA LEU A 53 -2.17 13.19 -0.01
C LEU A 53 -2.13 11.80 0.66
N GLY A 54 -1.07 11.47 1.40
CA GLY A 54 -0.91 10.15 2.02
C GLY A 54 -0.74 9.00 1.02
N CYS A 55 -0.26 9.30 -0.20
CA CYS A 55 -0.19 8.33 -1.30
C CYS A 55 0.91 7.27 -1.11
N GLY A 56 1.94 7.54 -0.31
CA GLY A 56 3.06 6.63 -0.05
C GLY A 56 4.08 6.49 -1.17
N LEU A 57 3.96 7.23 -2.29
CA LEU A 57 4.87 7.15 -3.43
C LEU A 57 6.33 7.41 -3.04
N CYS A 58 6.57 8.34 -2.10
CA CYS A 58 7.90 8.68 -1.60
C CYS A 58 8.65 7.48 -0.98
N PHE A 59 7.93 6.49 -0.42
CA PHE A 59 8.54 5.28 0.13
C PHE A 59 9.24 4.44 -0.94
N SER A 60 8.66 4.35 -2.15
CA SER A 60 9.24 3.58 -3.25
C SER A 60 10.03 4.42 -4.25
N ASP A 61 9.78 5.73 -4.35
CA ASP A 61 10.52 6.64 -5.26
C ASP A 61 11.92 6.98 -4.78
N CYS A 62 12.18 6.95 -3.47
CA CYS A 62 13.49 7.31 -2.94
C CYS A 62 14.45 6.12 -2.99
N PRO A 63 15.47 6.13 -3.88
CA PRO A 63 16.39 4.99 -4.02
C PRO A 63 17.24 4.75 -2.76
N THR A 64 17.45 5.78 -1.94
CA THR A 64 18.19 5.67 -0.68
C THR A 64 17.28 5.46 0.53
N GLN A 65 15.96 5.29 0.32
CA GLN A 65 14.95 5.02 1.36
C GLN A 65 14.98 6.04 2.51
N VAL A 66 14.95 7.32 2.16
CA VAL A 66 14.84 8.44 3.12
C VAL A 66 13.52 8.37 3.89
N PHE A 67 12.44 7.94 3.23
CA PHE A 67 11.11 7.87 3.81
C PHE A 67 10.84 6.47 4.33
N THR A 68 10.41 6.35 5.58
CA THR A 68 10.05 5.07 6.22
C THR A 68 8.82 5.22 7.10
N SER A 69 8.26 4.11 7.58
CA SER A 69 7.24 4.12 8.63
C SER A 69 7.47 2.97 9.60
N LYS A 70 7.10 3.18 10.87
CA LYS A 70 7.07 2.10 11.88
C LYS A 70 5.74 1.33 11.91
N GLN A 71 4.75 1.79 11.15
CA GLN A 71 3.40 1.23 11.19
C GLN A 71 3.04 0.43 9.94
N TRP A 72 3.85 0.52 8.89
CA TRP A 72 3.58 -0.19 7.64
C TRP A 72 4.85 -0.36 6.81
N ASP A 73 4.92 -1.51 6.16
CA ASP A 73 5.82 -1.86 5.09
C ASP A 73 5.09 -2.80 4.10
N GLU A 74 5.58 -2.93 2.88
CA GLU A 74 4.89 -3.69 1.84
C GLU A 74 4.82 -5.20 2.10
N THR A 75 5.68 -5.76 2.95
CA THR A 75 5.64 -7.19 3.29
C THR A 75 4.39 -7.55 4.07
N THR A 76 3.78 -6.59 4.77
CA THR A 76 2.50 -6.81 5.46
C THR A 76 1.38 -7.14 4.48
N ILE A 77 1.39 -6.57 3.27
CA ILE A 77 0.39 -6.86 2.23
C ILE A 77 0.52 -8.31 1.77
N VAL A 78 1.76 -8.73 1.47
CA VAL A 78 2.06 -10.10 1.03
C VAL A 78 1.65 -11.10 2.11
N ALA A 79 1.94 -10.80 3.38
CA ALA A 79 1.56 -11.62 4.52
C ALA A 79 0.04 -11.74 4.66
N ASP A 80 -0.71 -10.64 4.56
CA ASP A 80 -2.16 -10.65 4.66
C ASP A 80 -2.82 -11.38 3.47
N VAL A 81 -2.29 -11.23 2.25
CA VAL A 81 -2.74 -12.00 1.07
C VAL A 81 -2.53 -13.50 1.30
N LYS A 82 -1.34 -13.87 1.78
CA LYS A 82 -1.01 -15.26 2.10
C LYS A 82 -1.89 -15.83 3.21
N GLU A 83 -2.19 -15.04 4.25
CA GLU A 83 -3.07 -15.44 5.36
C GLU A 83 -4.50 -15.69 4.88
N GLN A 84 -5.01 -14.89 3.92
CA GLN A 84 -6.33 -15.11 3.33
C GLN A 84 -6.41 -16.38 2.48
N GLY A 85 -5.33 -16.74 1.78
CA GLY A 85 -5.25 -17.97 0.99
C GLY A 85 -6.30 -18.07 -0.12
N ALA A 86 -6.83 -16.94 -0.58
CA ALA A 86 -7.83 -16.90 -1.64
C ALA A 86 -7.18 -17.04 -3.03
N LYS A 87 -7.85 -17.78 -3.93
CA LYS A 87 -7.41 -17.92 -5.32
C LYS A 87 -7.36 -16.58 -6.05
N GLU A 88 -8.36 -15.74 -5.80
CA GLU A 88 -8.52 -14.39 -6.36
C GLU A 88 -8.64 -13.38 -5.22
N THR A 89 -7.97 -12.24 -5.32
CA THR A 89 -7.97 -11.20 -4.27
C THR A 89 -8.20 -9.82 -4.86
N GLN A 90 -9.22 -9.10 -4.38
CA GLN A 90 -9.42 -7.68 -4.69
C GLN A 90 -8.56 -6.80 -3.79
N ILE A 91 -7.78 -5.90 -4.41
CA ILE A 91 -6.86 -5.02 -3.71
C ILE A 91 -7.31 -3.57 -3.88
N PHE A 92 -7.56 -2.91 -2.75
CA PHE A 92 -8.06 -1.55 -2.64
C PHE A 92 -6.99 -0.62 -2.10
N CYS A 93 -6.91 0.60 -2.63
CA CYS A 93 -6.05 1.62 -2.03
C CYS A 93 -6.63 2.20 -0.74
N GLY A 94 -5.80 2.90 0.01
CA GLY A 94 -6.20 3.57 1.25
C GLY A 94 -7.26 4.63 1.02
N ASN A 95 -7.22 5.29 -0.16
CA ASN A 95 -8.17 6.33 -0.54
C ASN A 95 -9.54 5.81 -1.01
N HIS A 96 -9.65 4.51 -1.27
CA HIS A 96 -10.88 3.91 -1.78
C HIS A 96 -11.98 3.95 -0.72
N SER A 97 -13.10 4.60 -1.03
CA SER A 97 -14.19 4.88 -0.09
C SER A 97 -15.07 3.67 0.18
N THR A 98 -15.08 2.72 -0.75
CA THR A 98 -15.89 1.49 -0.68
C THR A 98 -15.07 0.20 -0.80
N PRO A 99 -14.18 -0.10 0.18
CA PRO A 99 -13.35 -1.31 0.18
C PRO A 99 -14.16 -2.55 0.57
N TYR A 100 -15.15 -2.90 -0.24
CA TYR A 100 -16.06 -4.02 0.00
C TYR A 100 -16.21 -4.87 -1.27
N LEU A 101 -16.22 -6.18 -1.09
CA LEU A 101 -16.58 -7.14 -2.13
C LEU A 101 -18.06 -7.05 -2.50
N ALA A 102 -18.40 -7.34 -3.75
CA ALA A 102 -19.79 -7.52 -4.14
C ALA A 102 -20.37 -8.79 -3.50
N LYS A 103 -21.71 -8.88 -3.40
CA LYS A 103 -22.39 -10.02 -2.72
C LYS A 103 -22.06 -11.38 -3.37
N GLY A 104 -21.83 -11.40 -4.68
CA GLY A 104 -21.48 -12.60 -5.45
C GLY A 104 -20.03 -13.05 -5.30
N GLU A 105 -19.15 -12.18 -4.78
CA GLU A 105 -17.70 -12.35 -4.79
C GLU A 105 -17.15 -12.75 -3.42
N LYS A 106 -18.00 -13.28 -2.53
CA LYS A 106 -17.64 -13.65 -1.15
C LYS A 106 -16.50 -14.66 -1.00
N HIS A 107 -16.18 -15.37 -2.08
CA HIS A 107 -15.11 -16.36 -2.12
C HIS A 107 -13.74 -15.73 -2.43
N LYS A 108 -13.71 -14.48 -2.92
CA LYS A 108 -12.49 -13.74 -3.17
C LYS A 108 -11.91 -13.21 -1.86
N GLY A 109 -10.60 -13.06 -1.83
CA GLY A 109 -9.89 -12.26 -0.84
C GLY A 109 -10.18 -10.78 -1.05
N ALA A 110 -9.99 -9.99 0.01
CA ALA A 110 -10.09 -8.53 -0.06
C ALA A 110 -9.08 -7.88 0.88
N ILE A 111 -8.20 -7.07 0.31
CA ILE A 111 -7.14 -6.35 1.04
C ILE A 111 -7.26 -4.87 0.76
N GLN A 112 -7.28 -4.06 1.81
CA GLN A 112 -7.11 -2.61 1.70
C GLN A 112 -5.71 -2.23 2.17
N ILE A 113 -4.93 -1.64 1.29
CA ILE A 113 -3.61 -1.11 1.63
C ILE A 113 -3.74 0.32 2.19
N PRO A 114 -2.87 0.77 3.10
CA PRO A 114 -2.99 2.11 3.69
C PRO A 114 -2.53 3.24 2.76
N THR A 115 -1.88 2.91 1.64
CA THR A 115 -1.30 3.82 0.65
C THR A 115 -2.01 3.72 -0.71
N CYS A 116 -1.51 4.41 -1.73
CA CYS A 116 -1.96 4.23 -3.11
C CYS A 116 -1.41 2.93 -3.70
N LEU A 117 -2.14 2.27 -4.60
CA LEU A 117 -1.63 1.10 -5.34
C LEU A 117 -0.35 1.44 -6.13
N SER A 118 -0.23 2.66 -6.63
CA SER A 118 0.97 3.18 -7.29
C SER A 118 2.21 3.30 -6.40
N SER A 119 2.07 3.15 -5.08
CA SER A 119 3.22 3.15 -4.15
C SER A 119 3.89 1.79 -4.02
N ILE A 120 3.20 0.71 -4.38
CA ILE A 120 3.66 -0.67 -4.18
C ILE A 120 4.79 -1.00 -5.16
N SER A 121 5.85 -1.63 -4.66
CA SER A 121 7.02 -1.96 -5.48
C SER A 121 6.72 -3.10 -6.46
N LYS A 122 7.55 -3.20 -7.50
CA LYS A 122 7.56 -4.35 -8.43
C LYS A 122 7.76 -5.68 -7.69
N GLY A 123 8.60 -5.69 -6.65
CA GLY A 123 8.86 -6.86 -5.84
C GLY A 123 7.64 -7.32 -5.04
N ALA A 124 6.93 -6.39 -4.41
CA ALA A 124 5.69 -6.72 -3.71
C ALA A 124 4.60 -7.22 -4.68
N TRP A 125 4.45 -6.59 -5.86
CA TRP A 125 3.52 -7.10 -6.87
C TRP A 125 3.91 -8.50 -7.37
N TYR A 126 5.20 -8.76 -7.56
CA TYR A 126 5.71 -10.08 -7.92
C TYR A 126 5.32 -11.13 -6.87
N GLU A 127 5.55 -10.85 -5.59
CA GLU A 127 5.18 -11.77 -4.51
C GLU A 127 3.66 -11.98 -4.39
N ILE A 128 2.86 -10.92 -4.55
CA ILE A 128 1.40 -11.02 -4.55
C ILE A 128 0.92 -11.91 -5.72
N GLY A 129 1.45 -11.70 -6.93
CA GLY A 129 1.05 -12.44 -8.12
C GLY A 129 1.45 -13.92 -8.10
N LEU A 130 2.43 -14.30 -7.29
CA LEU A 130 2.75 -15.72 -7.03
C LEU A 130 1.75 -16.40 -6.07
N LEU A 131 1.00 -15.62 -5.30
CA LEU A 131 0.11 -16.13 -4.25
C LEU A 131 -1.36 -16.14 -4.67
N THR A 132 -1.79 -15.19 -5.50
CA THR A 132 -3.20 -14.98 -5.85
C THR A 132 -3.35 -14.30 -7.21
N GLU A 133 -4.47 -14.52 -7.88
CA GLU A 133 -4.91 -13.71 -9.02
C GLU A 133 -5.41 -12.36 -8.48
N ALA A 134 -4.79 -11.26 -8.88
CA ALA A 134 -5.00 -9.96 -8.25
C ALA A 134 -5.94 -9.07 -9.08
N GLU A 135 -7.01 -8.59 -8.45
CA GLU A 135 -7.96 -7.64 -9.05
C GLU A 135 -7.77 -6.26 -8.43
N LEU A 136 -7.19 -5.33 -9.20
CA LEU A 136 -6.86 -3.98 -8.73
C LEU A 136 -8.06 -3.05 -8.88
N ARG A 137 -8.52 -2.47 -7.78
CA ARG A 137 -9.72 -1.61 -7.72
C ARG A 137 -9.38 -0.17 -8.07
N LEU A 138 -9.72 0.22 -9.30
CA LEU A 138 -9.46 1.54 -9.90
C LEU A 138 -10.75 2.34 -10.16
N ASP A 139 -11.91 1.84 -9.74
CA ASP A 139 -13.24 2.39 -10.01
C ASP A 139 -13.50 3.76 -9.37
N GLU A 140 -12.62 4.22 -8.49
CA GLU A 140 -12.64 5.58 -7.92
C GLU A 140 -11.47 6.46 -8.39
N CYS A 141 -10.62 5.98 -9.30
CA CYS A 141 -9.40 6.67 -9.72
C CYS A 141 -9.63 7.81 -10.72
N GLU A 142 -10.75 7.81 -11.46
CA GLU A 142 -11.01 8.80 -12.52
C GLU A 142 -10.93 10.25 -12.02
N ASN A 143 -11.43 10.49 -10.79
CA ASN A 143 -11.47 11.78 -10.11
C ASN A 143 -10.49 11.87 -8.92
N CYS A 144 -9.54 10.93 -8.83
CA CYS A 144 -8.60 10.87 -7.73
C CYS A 144 -7.44 11.88 -7.93
N PRO A 145 -7.02 12.63 -6.90
CA PRO A 145 -5.90 13.57 -7.00
C PRO A 145 -4.54 12.87 -7.27
N ILE A 146 -4.46 11.55 -7.09
CA ILE A 146 -3.25 10.74 -7.32
C ILE A 146 -3.29 10.07 -8.71
N LYS A 147 -4.31 10.31 -9.55
CA LYS A 147 -4.51 9.64 -10.85
C LYS A 147 -3.29 9.69 -11.78
N SER A 148 -2.55 10.80 -11.76
CA SER A 148 -1.32 10.96 -12.56
C SER A 148 -0.27 9.89 -12.28
N SER A 149 -0.35 9.21 -11.13
CA SER A 149 0.57 8.14 -10.74
C SER A 149 0.12 6.74 -11.17
N LEU A 150 -1.01 6.57 -11.87
CA LEU A 150 -1.49 5.25 -12.29
C LEU A 150 -0.55 4.56 -13.28
N GLU A 151 0.05 5.30 -14.21
CA GLU A 151 1.03 4.74 -15.16
C GLU A 151 2.20 4.05 -14.44
N ARG A 152 2.61 4.60 -13.29
CA ARG A 152 3.64 4.00 -12.42
C ARG A 152 3.21 2.65 -11.87
N MET A 153 1.96 2.51 -11.47
CA MET A 153 1.40 1.24 -11.00
C MET A 153 1.39 0.23 -12.14
N ASN A 154 0.89 0.61 -13.32
CA ASN A 154 0.84 -0.28 -14.49
C ASN A 154 2.22 -0.80 -14.84
N LEU A 155 3.23 0.09 -14.93
CA LEU A 155 4.62 -0.31 -15.15
C LEU A 155 5.17 -1.22 -14.03
N ALA A 156 4.74 -1.03 -12.78
CA ALA A 156 5.17 -1.89 -11.69
C ALA A 156 4.58 -3.31 -11.81
N VAL A 157 3.29 -3.40 -12.14
CA VAL A 157 2.56 -4.65 -12.33
C VAL A 157 3.04 -5.39 -13.58
N GLU A 158 3.22 -4.68 -14.70
CA GLU A 158 3.75 -5.26 -15.94
C GLU A 158 5.13 -5.89 -15.73
N THR A 159 6.04 -5.16 -15.10
CA THR A 159 7.36 -5.73 -14.77
C THR A 159 7.27 -6.91 -13.80
N ALA A 160 6.35 -6.88 -12.83
CA ALA A 160 6.13 -8.01 -11.95
C ALA A 160 5.64 -9.25 -12.72
N MET A 161 4.69 -9.09 -13.65
CA MET A 161 4.22 -10.16 -14.52
C MET A 161 5.33 -10.72 -15.40
N GLU A 162 6.19 -9.86 -15.97
CA GLU A 162 7.38 -10.30 -16.72
C GLU A 162 8.30 -11.17 -15.85
N TRP A 163 8.55 -10.75 -14.61
CA TRP A 163 9.37 -11.51 -13.66
C TRP A 163 8.73 -12.84 -13.29
N ILE A 164 7.42 -12.89 -13.06
CA ILE A 164 6.67 -14.13 -12.76
C ILE A 164 6.80 -15.12 -13.92
N ASN A 165 6.58 -14.65 -15.15
CA ASN A 165 6.70 -15.45 -16.37
C ASN A 165 8.14 -15.96 -16.56
N ALA A 166 9.14 -15.11 -16.33
CA ALA A 166 10.56 -15.49 -16.40
C ALA A 166 10.94 -16.55 -15.35
N SER A 167 10.26 -16.57 -14.19
CA SER A 167 10.42 -17.57 -13.14
C SER A 167 9.69 -18.89 -13.43
N GLY A 168 8.98 -19.03 -14.56
CA GLY A 168 8.25 -20.24 -14.94
C GLY A 168 6.87 -20.37 -14.30
N TYR A 169 6.34 -19.28 -13.74
CA TYR A 169 4.98 -19.21 -13.18
C TYR A 169 4.08 -18.37 -14.10
N THR A 170 2.78 -18.44 -13.86
CA THR A 170 1.78 -17.59 -14.52
C THR A 170 0.97 -16.87 -13.46
N SER A 171 0.68 -15.59 -13.70
CA SER A 171 -0.19 -14.79 -12.83
C SER A 171 -1.21 -14.03 -13.66
N GLU A 172 -2.37 -13.76 -13.09
CA GLU A 172 -3.38 -12.90 -13.68
C GLU A 172 -3.54 -11.63 -12.83
N PHE A 173 -3.33 -10.48 -13.47
CA PHE A 173 -3.67 -9.18 -12.91
C PHE A 173 -4.77 -8.57 -13.76
N SER A 174 -5.85 -8.14 -13.12
CA SER A 174 -6.95 -7.44 -13.79
C SER A 174 -7.24 -6.11 -13.11
N TYR A 175 -7.86 -5.20 -13.87
CA TYR A 175 -8.15 -3.84 -13.43
C TYR A 175 -9.66 -3.62 -13.47
N ILE A 176 -10.23 -3.27 -12.32
CA ILE A 176 -11.65 -2.96 -12.20
C ILE A 176 -11.81 -1.44 -12.26
N GLU A 177 -12.16 -0.93 -13.43
CA GLU A 177 -12.37 0.52 -13.67
C GLU A 177 -13.81 0.95 -13.43
N THR A 178 -14.75 0.01 -13.35
CA THR A 178 -16.16 0.28 -13.06
C THR A 178 -16.70 -0.82 -12.16
N ALA A 179 -17.28 -0.43 -11.02
CA ALA A 179 -17.89 -1.36 -10.09
C ALA A 179 -19.27 -0.87 -9.63
N GLU A 180 -20.18 -1.81 -9.39
CA GLU A 180 -21.44 -1.51 -8.72
C GLU A 180 -21.18 -1.13 -7.25
N LYS A 181 -21.95 -0.18 -6.71
CA LYS A 181 -21.85 0.21 -5.30
C LYS A 181 -22.20 -0.98 -4.39
N ALA A 182 -21.18 -1.61 -3.81
CA ALA A 182 -21.34 -2.72 -2.89
C ALA A 182 -22.12 -2.30 -1.63
N LYS A 183 -23.05 -3.15 -1.18
CA LYS A 183 -23.76 -2.95 0.10
C LYS A 183 -22.78 -3.11 1.26
N ARG A 184 -22.58 -2.06 2.07
CA ARG A 184 -21.70 -2.06 3.25
C ARG A 184 -22.13 -3.13 4.26
N ARG A 185 -21.47 -4.29 4.22
CA ARG A 185 -21.64 -5.39 5.18
C ARG A 185 -20.27 -5.78 5.72
N LYS A 186 -20.15 -5.92 7.05
CA LYS A 186 -18.86 -6.16 7.72
C LYS A 186 -18.11 -7.40 7.21
N ARG A 187 -18.83 -8.47 6.83
CA ARG A 187 -18.25 -9.72 6.26
C ARG A 187 -17.70 -9.56 4.83
N LEU A 188 -18.01 -8.47 4.15
CA LEU A 188 -17.54 -8.17 2.79
C LEU A 188 -16.44 -7.11 2.80
N GLN A 189 -16.08 -6.60 3.97
CA GLN A 189 -15.11 -5.53 4.10
C GLN A 189 -13.70 -6.08 3.89
N ALA A 190 -12.90 -5.38 3.10
CA ALA A 190 -11.49 -5.71 2.93
C ALA A 190 -10.74 -5.63 4.28
N THR A 191 -9.86 -6.60 4.51
CA THR A 191 -8.93 -6.56 5.64
C THR A 191 -7.92 -5.45 5.39
N THR A 192 -7.77 -4.53 6.34
CA THR A 192 -6.78 -3.46 6.25
C THR A 192 -5.39 -4.00 6.59
N SER A 193 -4.43 -3.81 5.68
CA SER A 193 -3.04 -4.19 5.89
C SER A 193 -2.25 -3.16 6.70
N GLY A 194 -1.15 -3.62 7.27
CA GLY A 194 -0.23 -2.86 8.11
C GLY A 194 0.15 -3.59 9.37
N LEU A 195 1.18 -3.07 10.06
CA LEU A 195 1.64 -3.66 11.30
C LEU A 195 0.51 -3.52 12.32
N ARG A 196 -0.03 -4.67 12.76
CA ARG A 196 -1.03 -4.73 13.83
C ARG A 196 -0.34 -4.26 15.11
N VAL A 197 -0.33 -2.95 15.34
CA VAL A 197 0.10 -2.38 16.63
C VAL A 197 -0.98 -2.77 17.62
N THR A 198 -0.80 -3.92 18.30
CA THR A 198 -1.64 -4.27 19.44
C THR A 198 -1.52 -3.13 20.44
N SER A 199 -2.64 -2.43 20.68
CA SER A 199 -2.66 -1.45 21.75
C SER A 199 -2.28 -2.17 23.05
N ARG A 200 -1.70 -1.47 24.02
CA ARG A 200 -1.38 -2.09 25.32
C ARG A 200 -2.60 -2.82 25.90
N ARG A 201 -3.80 -2.23 25.73
CA ARG A 201 -5.07 -2.82 26.15
C ARG A 201 -5.39 -4.13 25.41
N ASP A 202 -5.24 -4.16 24.09
CA ASP A 202 -5.53 -5.36 23.29
C ASP A 202 -4.51 -6.46 23.54
N LEU A 203 -3.25 -6.09 23.79
CA LEU A 203 -2.22 -7.01 24.25
C LEU A 203 -2.58 -7.62 25.61
N PHE A 204 -2.99 -6.80 26.59
CA PHE A 204 -3.44 -7.30 27.90
C PHE A 204 -4.66 -8.21 27.78
N LEU A 205 -5.66 -7.86 26.96
CA LEU A 205 -6.84 -8.70 26.74
C LEU A 205 -6.50 -10.03 26.05
N SER A 206 -5.58 -10.02 25.07
CA SER A 206 -5.11 -11.23 24.40
C SER A 206 -4.29 -12.15 25.32
N LEU A 207 -3.58 -11.60 26.30
CA LEU A 207 -2.80 -12.37 27.28
C LEU A 207 -3.69 -12.95 28.39
N MET A 208 -4.71 -12.20 28.82
CA MET A 208 -5.65 -12.63 29.87
C MET A 208 -6.75 -13.57 29.37
N GLY A 209 -7.02 -13.58 28.06
CA GLY A 209 -8.05 -14.42 27.44
C GLY A 209 -7.65 -15.87 27.15
N ARG A 210 -6.44 -16.30 27.52
CA ARG A 210 -5.95 -17.67 27.30
C ARG A 210 -6.23 -18.67 28.43
N ASP A 211 -6.88 -18.26 29.52
CA ASP A 211 -7.10 -19.11 30.70
C ASP A 211 -8.50 -19.74 30.80
N ASN A 212 -9.37 -19.64 29.79
CA ASN A 212 -10.70 -20.27 29.83
C ASN A 212 -10.99 -21.10 28.58
N GLU A 213 -10.23 -22.18 28.37
CA GLU A 213 -10.68 -23.34 27.60
C GLU A 213 -9.83 -24.57 27.97
N SER A 214 -9.97 -25.01 29.22
CA SER A 214 -9.62 -26.37 29.63
C SER A 214 -10.46 -26.76 30.85
N ASP A 215 -11.15 -27.90 30.70
CA ASP A 215 -11.92 -28.69 31.67
C ASP A 215 -13.36 -28.25 32.01
N GLY A 216 -14.32 -29.08 31.58
CA GLY A 216 -15.66 -29.21 32.17
C GLY A 216 -16.81 -29.31 31.18
#